data_AF-A0A7S2FB62-F1
#
_entry.id   AF-A0A7S2FB62-F1
#
_cell.length_a   1.000
_cell.length_b   1.000
_cell.length_c   1.000
_cell.angle_alpha   90.00
_cell.angle_beta   90.00
_cell.angle_gamma   90.00
#
_symmetry.space_group_name_H-M   'P 1'
#
loop_
_entity.id
_entity.type
_entity.pdbx_description
1 polymer ?
#
loop_
_entity_poly.entity_id
_entity_poly.type
_entity_poly.pdbx_seq_one_letter_code
_entity_poly.pdbx_strand_id
1 'polypeptide(L)'
;RPVNQPPAPPPPCFDNSYFLRLLEWDARTLERGGANFIPTDVVLVVDPSFRRTVVKFADDQAAFFRVFSRAYTRLTNVGATFSSPVFESRGGGGAARKSRSRVSFTTSVQA
;
A
#
# COMPACT_ATOMS: atom_id res chain seq x y z
N ARG A 1 -36.27 -11.55 -10.58
CA ARG A 1 -35.31 -10.63 -9.93
C ARG A 1 -35.98 -9.28 -9.82
N PRO A 2 -36.08 -8.66 -8.64
CA PRO A 2 -36.61 -7.30 -8.56
C PRO A 2 -35.61 -6.35 -9.24
N VAL A 3 -36.10 -5.54 -10.18
CA VAL A 3 -35.32 -4.68 -11.08
C VAL A 3 -35.04 -3.30 -10.45
N ASN A 4 -35.45 -3.09 -9.20
CA ASN A 4 -35.49 -1.77 -8.55
C ASN A 4 -34.60 -1.65 -7.30
N GLN A 5 -33.48 -2.38 -7.21
CA GLN A 5 -32.49 -2.12 -6.16
C GLN A 5 -31.46 -1.10 -6.67
N PRO A 6 -31.11 -0.07 -5.87
CA PRO A 6 -29.99 0.80 -6.20
C PRO A 6 -28.71 -0.04 -6.35
N PRO A 7 -27.75 0.38 -7.17
CA PRO A 7 -26.50 -0.33 -7.33
C PRO A 7 -25.82 -0.52 -5.96
N ALA A 8 -25.15 -1.66 -5.78
CA ALA A 8 -24.36 -1.89 -4.57
C ALA A 8 -23.33 -0.76 -4.40
N PRO A 9 -23.03 -0.34 -3.16
CA PRO A 9 -21.98 0.63 -2.93
C PRO A 9 -20.65 0.09 -3.51
N PRO A 10 -19.76 0.98 -3.97
CA PRO A 10 -18.46 0.55 -4.46
C PRO A 10 -17.72 -0.25 -3.38
N PRO A 11 -16.89 -1.24 -3.77
CA PRO A 11 -16.06 -1.95 -2.83
C PRO A 11 -15.14 -0.96 -2.09
N PRO A 12 -14.79 -1.23 -0.82
CA PRO A 12 -13.86 -0.37 -0.10
C PRO A 12 -12.53 -0.33 -0.84
N CYS A 13 -12.06 0.88 -1.14
CA CYS A 13 -10.77 1.12 -1.77
C CYS A 13 -9.65 1.06 -0.72
N PHE A 14 -8.44 0.69 -1.15
CA PHE A 14 -7.26 0.79 -0.31
C PHE A 14 -6.77 2.24 -0.26
N ASP A 15 -6.91 2.89 0.90
CA ASP A 15 -6.58 4.29 1.14
C ASP A 15 -5.88 4.49 2.49
N ASN A 16 -5.64 5.74 2.89
CA ASN A 16 -5.04 6.07 4.20
C ASN A 16 -6.07 6.37 5.30
N SER A 17 -7.36 6.08 5.09
CA SER A 17 -8.44 6.44 6.03
C SER A 17 -8.29 5.81 7.41
N TYR A 18 -7.61 4.67 7.50
CA TYR A 18 -7.24 4.04 8.78
C TYR A 18 -6.48 5.01 9.70
N PHE A 19 -5.46 5.71 9.18
CA PHE A 19 -4.64 6.61 10.00
C PHE A 19 -5.43 7.86 10.42
N LEU A 20 -6.31 8.37 9.55
CA LEU A 20 -7.19 9.50 9.85
C LEU A 20 -8.16 9.15 11.00
N ARG A 21 -8.86 8.02 10.87
CA ARG A 21 -9.78 7.54 11.92
C ARG A 21 -9.07 7.24 13.24
N LEU A 22 -7.83 6.75 13.18
CA LEU A 22 -7.04 6.47 14.37
C LEU A 22 -6.64 7.76 15.11
N LEU A 23 -6.33 8.84 14.38
CA LEU A 23 -6.08 10.16 14.98
C LEU A 23 -7.36 10.80 15.54
N GLU A 24 -8.50 10.66 14.87
CA GLU A 24 -9.81 11.09 15.40
C GLU A 24 -10.18 10.35 16.69
N TRP A 25 -9.88 9.05 16.75
CA TRP A 25 -10.09 8.25 17.96
C TRP A 25 -9.21 8.72 19.11
N ASP A 26 -7.93 8.96 18.84
CA ASP A 26 -6.98 9.50 19.83
C ASP A 26 -7.39 10.89 20.33
N ALA A 27 -7.88 11.74 19.42
CA ALA A 27 -8.43 13.07 19.73
C ALA A 27 -9.81 13.03 20.42
N ARG A 28 -10.41 11.85 20.59
CA ARG A 28 -11.79 11.65 21.10
C ARG A 28 -12.86 12.41 20.31
N THR A 29 -12.62 12.61 19.01
CA THR A 29 -13.57 13.25 18.08
C THR A 29 -14.30 12.23 17.21
N LEU A 30 -13.84 10.98 17.18
CA LEU A 30 -14.50 9.91 16.44
C LEU A 30 -15.87 9.59 17.04
N GLU A 31 -16.90 9.55 16.19
CA GLU A 31 -18.25 9.19 16.61
C GLU A 31 -18.31 7.76 17.18
N ARG A 32 -19.22 7.55 18.14
CA ARG A 32 -19.43 6.23 18.75
C ARG A 32 -19.87 5.24 17.66
N GLY A 33 -19.09 4.17 17.48
CA GLY A 33 -19.33 3.17 16.43
C GLY A 33 -18.71 3.51 15.07
N GLY A 34 -17.96 4.61 14.95
CA GLY A 34 -17.29 5.02 13.70
C GLY A 34 -16.09 4.13 13.33
N ALA A 35 -15.38 3.58 14.31
CA ALA A 35 -14.34 2.55 14.12
C ALA A 35 -14.09 1.79 15.42
N ASN A 36 -13.59 0.56 15.31
CA ASN A 36 -13.13 -0.24 16.43
C ASN A 36 -11.64 -0.52 16.24
N PHE A 37 -10.83 -0.15 17.22
CA PHE A 37 -9.38 -0.37 17.23
C PHE A 37 -9.02 -1.42 18.27
N ILE A 38 -8.10 -2.33 17.91
CA ILE A 38 -7.57 -3.32 18.85
C ILE A 38 -6.38 -2.75 19.63
N PRO A 39 -5.95 -3.37 20.74
CA PRO A 39 -4.87 -2.81 21.57
C PRO A 39 -3.58 -2.49 20.80
N THR A 40 -3.25 -3.27 19.76
CA THR A 40 -2.07 -3.02 18.93
C THR A 40 -2.20 -1.77 18.05
N ASP A 41 -3.41 -1.42 17.60
CA ASP A 41 -3.65 -0.19 16.85
C ASP A 41 -3.47 1.03 17.77
N VAL A 42 -3.96 0.93 19.00
CA VAL A 42 -3.87 1.99 20.01
C VAL A 42 -2.41 2.35 20.31
N VAL A 43 -1.52 1.36 20.37
CA VAL A 43 -0.08 1.58 20.58
C VAL A 43 0.53 2.50 19.51
N LEU A 44 0.01 2.50 18.28
CA LEU A 44 0.53 3.33 17.19
C LEU A 44 0.38 4.84 17.45
N VAL A 45 -0.59 5.24 18.26
CA VAL A 45 -0.82 6.66 18.63
C VAL A 45 -0.36 7.01 20.04
N VAL A 46 -0.29 6.02 20.94
CA VAL A 46 0.20 6.18 22.32
C VAL A 46 1.72 6.29 22.36
N ASP A 47 2.45 5.49 21.57
CA ASP A 47 3.91 5.57 21.50
C ASP A 47 4.34 6.73 20.58
N PRO A 48 5.12 7.71 21.07
CA PRO A 48 5.55 8.85 20.26
C PRO A 48 6.39 8.48 19.03
N SER A 49 7.10 7.35 19.07
CA SER A 49 7.93 6.88 17.96
C SER A 49 7.07 6.40 16.78
N PHE A 50 5.98 5.69 17.05
CA PHE A 50 5.02 5.26 16.03
C PHE A 50 4.11 6.39 15.59
N ARG A 51 3.68 7.26 16.53
CA ARG A 51 2.76 8.37 16.25
C ARG A 51 3.25 9.27 15.12
N ARG A 52 4.55 9.55 15.06
CA ARG A 52 5.17 10.35 13.98
C ARG A 52 4.91 9.76 12.60
N THR A 53 4.92 8.43 12.50
CA THR A 53 4.66 7.70 11.25
C THR A 53 3.17 7.71 10.92
N VAL A 54 2.30 7.54 11.92
CA VAL A 54 0.84 7.65 11.77
C VAL A 54 0.43 9.01 11.21
N VAL A 55 0.91 10.10 11.84
CA VAL A 55 0.62 11.48 11.38
C VAL A 55 1.10 11.67 9.94
N LYS A 56 2.33 11.25 9.62
CA LYS A 56 2.86 11.34 8.26
C LYS A 56 2.00 10.63 7.22
N PHE A 57 1.48 9.44 7.55
CA PHE A 57 0.67 8.66 6.62
C PHE A 57 -0.78 9.16 6.52
N ALA A 58 -1.30 9.76 7.58
CA ALA A 58 -2.56 10.49 7.55
C ALA A 58 -2.47 11.71 6.62
N ASP A 59 -1.36 12.46 6.69
CA ASP A 59 -1.16 13.67 5.89
C ASP A 59 -0.76 13.39 4.43
N ASP A 60 -0.02 12.30 4.16
CA ASP A 60 0.50 11.95 2.84
C ASP A 60 0.21 10.48 2.48
N GLN A 61 -0.89 10.27 1.76
CA GLN A 61 -1.28 8.95 1.25
C GLN A 61 -0.23 8.34 0.30
N ALA A 62 0.46 9.15 -0.51
CA ALA A 62 1.46 8.64 -1.43
C ALA A 62 2.70 8.13 -0.68
N ALA A 63 3.09 8.78 0.42
CA ALA A 63 4.11 8.26 1.32
C ALA A 63 3.70 6.93 1.97
N PHE A 64 2.45 6.80 2.40
CA PHE A 64 1.92 5.53 2.92
C PHE A 64 2.06 4.42 1.88
N PHE A 65 1.52 4.59 0.67
CA PHE A 65 1.57 3.57 -0.38
C PHE A 65 3.00 3.17 -0.77
N ARG A 66 3.91 4.14 -0.83
CA ARG A 66 5.33 3.87 -1.13
C ARG A 66 5.99 3.02 -0.05
N VAL A 67 5.74 3.31 1.23
CA VAL A 67 6.35 2.56 2.33
C VAL A 67 5.68 1.19 2.49
N PHE A 68 4.35 1.14 2.38
CA PHE A 68 3.58 -0.10 2.47
C PHE A 68 4.00 -1.08 1.37
N SER A 69 4.06 -0.66 0.11
CA SER A 69 4.47 -1.54 -1.00
C SER A 69 5.87 -2.12 -0.76
N ARG A 70 6.85 -1.28 -0.37
CA ARG A 70 8.21 -1.73 -0.04
C ARG A 70 8.24 -2.72 1.12
N ALA A 71 7.50 -2.45 2.20
CA ALA A 71 7.44 -3.33 3.36
C ALA A 71 6.76 -4.66 3.04
N TYR A 72 5.63 -4.62 2.33
CA TYR A 72 4.87 -5.78 1.92
C TYR A 72 5.66 -6.68 0.96
N THR A 73 6.28 -6.10 -0.08
CA THR A 73 7.17 -6.85 -0.98
C THR A 73 8.31 -7.53 -0.23
N ARG A 74 8.91 -6.83 0.75
CA ARG A 74 9.96 -7.45 1.56
C ARG A 74 9.38 -8.61 2.37
N LEU A 75 8.27 -8.40 3.07
CA LEU A 75 7.61 -9.40 3.90
C LEU A 75 7.27 -10.68 3.12
N THR A 76 6.69 -10.54 1.91
CA THR A 76 6.28 -11.69 1.09
C THR A 76 7.45 -12.40 0.43
N ASN A 77 8.55 -11.69 0.18
CA ASN A 77 9.72 -12.25 -0.53
C ASN A 77 10.85 -12.68 0.42
N VAL A 78 10.72 -12.47 1.73
CA VAL A 78 11.71 -12.98 2.70
C VAL A 78 11.77 -14.50 2.58
N GLY A 79 12.96 -15.04 2.31
CA GLY A 79 13.20 -16.48 2.13
C GLY A 79 12.97 -16.99 0.71
N ALA A 80 12.47 -16.16 -0.21
CA ALA A 80 12.32 -16.54 -1.61
C ALA A 80 13.66 -16.41 -2.35
N THR A 81 14.16 -17.51 -2.91
CA THR A 81 15.27 -17.48 -3.88
C THR A 81 14.71 -17.38 -5.28
N PHE A 82 14.67 -16.18 -5.84
CA PHE A 82 14.36 -16.00 -7.25
C PHE A 82 15.62 -16.28 -8.05
N SER A 83 15.84 -17.56 -8.40
CA SER A 83 16.74 -17.88 -9.51
C SER A 83 16.14 -17.24 -10.75
N SER A 84 16.79 -16.20 -11.28
CA SER A 84 16.46 -15.74 -12.62
C SER A 84 16.71 -16.93 -13.54
N PRO A 85 15.75 -17.36 -14.39
CA PRO A 85 16.11 -18.29 -15.44
C PRO A 85 17.23 -17.62 -16.23
N VAL A 86 18.43 -18.18 -16.16
CA VAL A 86 19.51 -17.86 -17.09
C VAL A 86 18.91 -18.20 -18.45
N PHE A 87 18.49 -17.16 -19.18
CA PHE A 87 18.12 -17.31 -20.57
C PHE A 87 19.44 -17.57 -21.30
N GLU A 88 19.82 -18.85 -21.34
CA GLU A 88 20.94 -19.36 -22.11
C GLU A 88 20.61 -19.07 -23.58
N SER A 89 21.04 -17.89 -24.05
CA SER A 89 20.96 -17.53 -25.45
C SER A 89 21.94 -18.42 -26.19
N ARG A 90 21.45 -19.58 -26.63
CA ARG A 90 22.18 -20.46 -27.54
C ARG A 90 22.35 -19.73 -28.88
N GLY A 91 23.50 -19.09 -29.02
CA GLY A 91 24.20 -18.90 -30.29
C GLY A 91 24.08 -17.51 -30.92
N GLY A 92 25.23 -16.84 -31.07
CA GLY A 92 25.42 -15.77 -32.06
C GLY A 92 26.19 -14.58 -31.50
N GLY A 93 27.49 -14.52 -31.77
CA GLY A 93 28.37 -13.46 -31.28
C GLY A 93 28.08 -12.06 -31.84
N GLY A 94 28.59 -11.05 -31.13
CA GLY A 94 28.90 -9.74 -31.70
C GLY A 94 28.08 -8.56 -31.18
N ALA A 95 28.82 -7.56 -30.67
CA ALA A 95 28.45 -6.16 -30.45
C ALA A 95 27.54 -5.81 -29.27
N ALA A 96 28.19 -5.29 -28.22
CA ALA A 96 27.58 -4.59 -27.10
C ALA A 96 26.67 -3.44 -27.56
N ARG A 97 25.36 -3.57 -27.33
CA ARG A 97 24.41 -2.46 -27.37
C ARG A 97 23.90 -2.25 -25.94
N LYS A 98 24.26 -1.10 -25.34
CA LYS A 98 23.69 -0.65 -24.05
C LYS A 98 22.19 -0.43 -24.25
N SER A 99 21.38 -1.43 -23.92
CA SER A 99 19.93 -1.28 -23.83
C SER A 99 19.59 -0.66 -22.48
N ARG A 100 19.31 0.65 -22.48
CA ARG A 100 18.64 1.31 -21.36
C ARG A 100 17.19 0.83 -21.34
N SER A 101 16.89 -0.12 -20.45
CA SER A 101 15.51 -0.51 -20.16
C SER A 101 14.82 0.63 -19.43
N ARG A 102 14.09 1.46 -20.18
CA ARG A 102 13.17 2.46 -19.64
C ARG A 102 11.91 1.75 -19.17
N VAL A 103 11.89 1.34 -17.90
CA VAL A 103 10.67 0.78 -17.31
C VAL A 103 9.66 1.91 -17.19
N SER A 104 8.64 1.89 -18.04
CA SER A 104 7.55 2.85 -18.02
C SER A 104 6.39 2.21 -17.26
N PHE A 105 6.16 2.64 -16.02
CA PHE A 105 4.94 2.29 -15.29
C PHE A 105 3.89 3.34 -15.63
N THR A 106 2.95 2.98 -16.50
CA THR A 106 1.72 3.74 -16.68
C THR A 106 0.73 3.28 -15.62
N THR A 107 0.61 4.03 -14.53
CA THR A 107 -0.53 3.87 -13.63
C THR A 107 -1.71 4.60 -14.24
N SER A 108 -2.60 3.85 -14.89
CA SER A 108 -3.94 4.35 -15.22
C SER A 108 -4.74 4.42 -13.93
N VAL A 109 -4.88 5.63 -13.39
CA VAL A 109 -5.90 5.94 -12.39
C VAL A 109 -7.17 6.18 -13.18
N GLN A 110 -8.13 5.27 -13.12
CA GLN A 110 -9.50 5.59 -13.55
C GLN A 110 -10.28 6.14 -12.37
N ALA A 111 -10.94 7.26 -12.66
CA ALA A 111 -11.72 8.12 -11.77
C ALA A 111 -13.03 7.47 -11.30
#